data_AF-A0A967K4H0-F1
#
_entry.id   AF-A0A967K4H0-F1
#
_cell.length_a   1.000
_cell.length_b   1.000
_cell.length_c   1.000
_cell.angle_alpha   90.00
_cell.angle_beta   90.00
_cell.angle_gamma   90.00
#
_symmetry.space_group_name_H-M   'P 1'
#
loop_
_entity.id
_entity.type
_entity.pdbx_description
1 polymer ?
#
loop_
_entity_poly.entity_id
_entity_poly.type
_entity_poly.pdbx_seq_one_letter_code
_entity_poly.pdbx_strand_id
1 'polypeptide(L)'
;LYVMTSEYGAATQLEKINMLDLAELVVLNKFEKKGSLDALRDVRKQMKRNRGAWDLDPEAMPVYPTIAAQFNDEGVNRLFKAIVDKVNDY
;
A
#
# COMPACT_ATOMS: atom_id res chain seq x y z
N LEU A 1 5.20 -8.62 -2.12
CA LEU A 1 4.04 -8.11 -1.35
C LEU A 1 4.54 -7.66 0.03
N TYR A 2 4.28 -6.42 0.45
CA TYR A 2 4.58 -5.93 1.80
C TYR A 2 3.29 -5.52 2.49
N VAL A 3 3.12 -5.88 3.78
CA VAL A 3 1.90 -5.60 4.55
C VAL A 3 2.26 -4.75 5.76
N MET A 4 1.50 -3.69 6.00
CA MET A 4 1.66 -2.78 7.14
C MET A 4 0.31 -2.31 7.66
N THR A 5 0.31 -1.60 8.79
CA THR A 5 -0.86 -0.89 9.34
C THR A 5 -0.61 0.62 9.31
N SER A 6 -1.61 1.42 9.68
CA SER A 6 -1.47 2.88 9.81
C SER A 6 -0.58 3.31 10.99
N GLU A 7 -0.04 2.37 11.77
CA GLU A 7 0.72 2.61 12.99
C GLU A 7 2.23 2.57 12.73
N TYR A 8 2.74 3.50 11.91
CA TYR A 8 4.19 3.65 11.66
C TYR A 8 4.80 4.88 12.33
N GLY A 9 4.00 5.64 13.11
CA GLY A 9 4.43 6.88 13.74
C GLY A 9 4.47 8.05 12.75
N ALA A 10 5.55 8.82 12.75
CA ALA A 10 5.70 9.94 11.83
C ALA A 10 5.93 9.48 10.37
N ALA A 11 5.47 10.26 9.39
CA ALA A 11 5.67 9.97 7.96
C ALA A 11 7.14 9.72 7.57
N THR A 12 8.09 10.37 8.25
CA THR A 12 9.55 10.19 8.04
C THR A 12 10.04 8.78 8.38
N GLN A 13 9.27 7.97 9.13
CA GLN A 13 9.65 6.58 9.37
C GLN A 13 9.50 5.72 8.12
N LEU A 14 8.64 6.10 7.17
CA LEU A 14 8.47 5.37 5.90
C LEU A 14 9.76 5.36 5.07
N GLU A 15 10.56 6.42 5.14
CA GLU A 15 11.87 6.51 4.46
C GLU A 15 12.88 5.46 4.96
N LYS A 16 12.64 4.87 6.15
CA LYS A 16 13.52 3.86 6.75
C LYS A 16 13.08 2.43 6.44
N ILE A 17 11.95 2.25 5.76
CA ILE A 17 11.40 0.93 5.45
C ILE A 17 11.89 0.52 4.07
N ASN A 18 13.01 -0.20 4.02
CA ASN A 18 13.60 -0.71 2.76
C ASN A 18 12.62 -1.57 1.95
N MET A 19 11.63 -2.21 2.60
CA MET A 19 10.60 -2.99 1.90
C MET A 19 9.72 -2.13 0.99
N LEU A 20 9.59 -0.82 1.23
CA LEU A 20 8.85 0.07 0.33
C LEU A 20 9.58 0.32 -1.00
N ASP A 21 10.90 0.11 -1.06
CA ASP A 21 11.68 0.19 -2.30
C ASP A 21 11.51 -1.06 -3.16
N LEU A 22 11.42 -2.22 -2.52
CA LEU A 22 11.43 -3.53 -3.19
C LEU A 22 10.03 -4.08 -3.48
N ALA A 23 9.01 -3.65 -2.73
CA ALA A 23 7.67 -4.22 -2.87
C ALA A 23 7.00 -3.82 -4.20
N GLU A 24 6.59 -4.82 -4.96
CA GLU A 24 5.74 -4.62 -6.13
C GLU A 24 4.33 -4.14 -5.75
N LEU A 25 3.80 -4.67 -4.64
CA LEU A 25 2.49 -4.36 -4.06
C LEU A 25 2.65 -4.10 -2.55
N VAL A 26 2.00 -3.05 -2.05
CA VAL A 26 1.93 -2.73 -0.62
C VAL A 26 0.48 -2.85 -0.14
N VAL A 27 0.27 -3.40 1.04
CA VAL A 27 -1.03 -3.54 1.69
C VAL A 27 -1.05 -2.72 2.96
N LEU A 28 -2.00 -1.79 3.05
CA LEU A 28 -2.30 -1.07 4.27
C LEU A 28 -3.51 -1.71 4.93
N ASN A 29 -3.25 -2.67 5.82
CA ASN A 29 -4.27 -3.45 6.51
C ASN A 29 -4.73 -2.74 7.80
N LYS A 30 -5.87 -3.20 8.34
CA LYS A 30 -6.59 -2.55 9.44
C LYS A 30 -7.07 -1.14 9.07
N PHE A 31 -7.54 -0.97 7.84
CA PHE A 31 -7.91 0.33 7.28
C PHE A 31 -9.10 1.02 7.99
N GLU A 32 -9.84 0.29 8.83
CA GLU A 32 -10.89 0.83 9.69
C GLU A 32 -10.35 1.71 10.84
N LYS A 33 -9.04 1.69 11.09
CA LYS A 33 -8.41 2.48 12.15
C LYS A 33 -8.30 3.96 11.78
N LYS A 34 -8.31 4.82 12.80
CA LYS A 34 -8.09 6.26 12.63
C LYS A 34 -6.72 6.53 11.99
N GLY A 35 -6.65 7.53 11.12
CA GLY A 35 -5.43 7.90 10.41
C GLY A 35 -5.10 7.02 9.19
N SER A 36 -5.91 6.01 8.87
CA SER A 36 -5.63 5.13 7.72
C SER A 36 -5.67 5.85 6.37
N LEU A 37 -6.51 6.88 6.21
CA LEU A 37 -6.55 7.70 4.99
C LEU A 37 -5.27 8.50 4.77
N ASP A 38 -4.73 9.10 5.84
CA ASP A 38 -3.47 9.83 5.78
C ASP A 38 -2.30 8.88 5.59
N ALA A 39 -2.32 7.73 6.27
CA ALA A 39 -1.39 6.65 6.05
C ALA A 39 -1.33 6.16 4.61
N LEU A 40 -2.48 6.02 3.95
CA LEU A 40 -2.54 5.65 2.53
C LEU A 40 -1.87 6.69 1.65
N ARG A 41 -2.12 7.98 1.90
CA ARG A 41 -1.51 9.09 1.16
C ARG A 41 0.00 9.12 1.34
N ASP A 42 0.47 8.97 2.57
CA ASP A 42 1.90 9.00 2.90
C ASP A 42 2.64 7.82 2.27
N VAL A 43 2.09 6.60 2.40
CA VAL A 43 2.68 5.39 1.80
C VAL A 43 2.71 5.50 0.27
N ARG A 44 1.64 5.98 -0.37
CA ARG A 44 1.61 6.22 -1.82
C ARG A 44 2.66 7.24 -2.26
N LYS A 45 2.78 8.37 -1.56
CA LYS A 45 3.81 9.39 -1.86
C LYS A 45 5.22 8.84 -1.69
N GLN A 46 5.46 8.09 -0.61
CA GLN A 46 6.77 7.47 -0.38
C GLN A 46 7.10 6.46 -1.46
N MET A 47 6.17 5.58 -1.81
CA MET A 47 6.35 4.57 -2.85
C MET A 47 6.60 5.20 -4.24
N LYS A 48 5.88 6.29 -4.56
CA LYS A 48 6.12 7.09 -5.77
C LYS A 48 7.54 7.65 -5.81
N ARG A 49 8.01 8.21 -4.68
CA ARG A 49 9.38 8.73 -4.54
C ARG A 49 10.42 7.62 -4.69
N ASN A 50 10.23 6.48 -4.04
CA ASN A 50 11.13 5.33 -4.09
C ASN A 50 11.28 4.79 -5.51
N ARG A 51 10.20 4.79 -6.30
CA ARG A 51 10.20 4.36 -7.71
C ARG A 51 10.66 5.43 -8.71
N GLY A 52 10.93 6.66 -8.26
CA GLY A 52 11.24 7.78 -9.15
C GLY A 52 10.11 8.15 -10.12
N ALA A 53 8.87 7.74 -9.83
CA ALA A 53 7.73 7.83 -10.74
C ALA A 53 7.03 9.19 -10.66
N TRP A 54 7.78 10.29 -10.81
CA TRP A 54 7.32 11.66 -10.54
C TRP A 54 6.10 12.09 -11.36
N ASP A 55 5.95 11.56 -12.56
CA ASP A 55 4.88 11.89 -13.50
C ASP A 55 3.57 11.12 -13.24
N LEU A 56 3.58 10.10 -12.38
CA LEU A 56 2.37 9.31 -12.06
C LEU A 56 1.57 9.93 -10.92
N ASP A 57 0.25 9.83 -10.96
CA ASP A 57 -0.58 10.18 -9.81
C ASP A 57 -0.22 9.25 -8.61
N PRO A 58 -0.03 9.78 -7.38
CA PRO A 58 0.14 8.95 -6.19
C PRO A 58 -0.94 7.86 -6.03
N GLU A 59 -2.17 8.09 -6.46
CA GLU A 59 -3.26 7.10 -6.40
C GLU A 59 -3.03 5.90 -7.32
N ALA A 60 -2.20 6.05 -8.36
CA ALA A 60 -1.80 4.96 -9.24
C ALA A 60 -0.74 4.03 -8.61
N MET A 61 -0.15 4.40 -7.46
CA MET A 61 0.79 3.53 -6.76
C MET A 61 0.06 2.29 -6.24
N PRO A 62 0.65 1.08 -6.36
CA PRO A 62 0.01 -0.17 -6.01
C PRO A 62 -0.01 -0.40 -4.49
N VAL A 63 -0.74 0.46 -3.79
CA VAL A 63 -0.98 0.45 -2.35
C VAL A 63 -2.46 0.18 -2.13
N TYR A 64 -2.76 -0.97 -1.52
CA TYR A 64 -4.11 -1.49 -1.35
C TYR A 64 -4.56 -1.31 0.09
N PRO A 65 -5.56 -0.45 0.36
CA PRO A 65 -6.20 -0.39 1.67
C PRO A 65 -7.08 -1.62 1.85
N THR A 66 -6.90 -2.34 2.97
CA THR A 66 -7.66 -3.57 3.25
C THR A 66 -8.14 -3.63 4.69
N ILE A 67 -9.27 -4.30 4.89
CA ILE A 67 -9.76 -4.69 6.20
C ILE A 67 -9.89 -6.21 6.20
N ALA A 68 -8.78 -6.92 6.43
CA ALA A 68 -8.78 -8.39 6.36
C ALA A 68 -9.69 -9.05 7.42
N ALA A 69 -10.04 -8.33 8.49
CA ALA A 69 -10.98 -8.79 9.51
C ALA A 69 -12.46 -8.66 9.08
N GLN A 70 -12.75 -7.91 8.02
CA GLN A 70 -14.08 -7.75 7.48
C GLN A 70 -14.34 -8.85 6.45
N PHE A 71 -15.42 -9.60 6.66
CA PHE A 71 -15.86 -10.58 5.67
C PHE A 71 -16.24 -9.86 4.37
N ASN A 72 -15.76 -10.40 3.24
CA ASN A 72 -15.99 -9.86 1.89
C ASN A 72 -15.56 -8.39 1.74
N ASP A 73 -14.41 -8.03 2.29
CA ASP A 73 -13.80 -6.70 2.09
C ASP A 73 -13.45 -6.47 0.60
N GLU A 74 -13.92 -5.35 0.06
CA GLU A 74 -13.61 -4.93 -1.31
C GLU A 74 -12.11 -4.67 -1.49
N GLY A 75 -11.44 -4.16 -0.45
CA GLY A 75 -9.99 -3.94 -0.46
C GLY A 75 -9.22 -5.23 -0.70
N VAL A 76 -9.52 -6.28 0.06
CA VAL A 76 -8.94 -7.63 -0.12
C VAL A 76 -9.26 -8.20 -1.50
N ASN A 77 -10.49 -8.04 -2.00
CA ASN A 77 -10.87 -8.50 -3.34
C ASN A 77 -10.05 -7.82 -4.45
N ARG A 78 -9.82 -6.50 -4.35
CA ARG A 78 -8.95 -5.76 -5.28
C ARG A 78 -7.49 -6.21 -5.19
N LEU A 79 -7.00 -6.42 -3.97
CA LEU A 79 -5.65 -6.97 -3.75
C LEU A 79 -5.49 -8.36 -4.37
N PHE A 80 -6.47 -9.24 -4.18
CA PHE A 80 -6.47 -10.59 -4.75
C PHE A 80 -6.35 -10.53 -6.28
N LYS A 81 -7.18 -9.71 -6.93
CA LYS A 81 -7.11 -9.51 -8.38
C LYS A 81 -5.72 -9.04 -8.81
N ALA A 82 -5.17 -8.03 -8.14
CA ALA A 82 -3.84 -7.50 -8.46
C ALA A 82 -2.72 -8.54 -8.30
N ILE A 83 -2.82 -9.43 -7.31
CA ILE A 83 -1.88 -10.55 -7.12
C ILE A 83 -2.02 -11.55 -8.27
N VAL A 84 -3.24 -11.95 -8.63
CA VAL A 84 -3.48 -12.88 -9.73
C VAL A 84 -2.95 -12.31 -11.05
N ASP A 85 -3.26 -11.05 -11.35
CA ASP A 85 -2.76 -10.36 -12.54
C ASP A 85 -1.21 -10.37 -12.55
N LYS A 86 -0.58 -10.05 -11.41
CA LYS A 86 0.89 -10.09 -11.31
C LYS A 86 1.49 -11.47 -11.49
N VAL A 87 0.90 -12.52 -10.90
CA VAL A 87 1.40 -13.90 -11.05
C VAL A 87 1.26 -14.39 -12.49
N ASN A 88 0.20 -14.00 -13.20
CA ASN A 88 -0.02 -14.40 -14.59
C ASN A 88 0.86 -13.62 -15.60
N ASP A 89 1.41 -12.46 -15.21
CA ASP A 89 2.35 -11.68 -16.01
C ASP A 89 3.78 -12.30 -16.03
N TYR A 90 4.07 -13.29 -15.17
CA TYR A 90 5.34 -14.02 -15.09
C TYR A 90 5.28 -15.35 -15.84
#